data_AF-A0A0D9YI15-F1
#
_entry.id   AF-A0A0D9YI15-F1
#
_cell.length_a   1.000
_cell.length_b   1.000
_cell.length_c   1.000
_cell.angle_alpha   90.00
_cell.angle_beta   90.00
_cell.angle_gamma   90.00
#
_symmetry.space_group_name_H-M   'P 1'
#
loop_
_entity.id
_entity.type
_entity.pdbx_description
1 polymer ?
#
loop_
_entity_poly.entity_id
_entity_poly.type
_entity_poly.pdbx_seq_one_letter_code
_entity_poly.pdbx_strand_id
1 'polypeptide(L)'
;MASHAVTDALLLPRSEGAVAGAVDFRGRPASRASTGRWSAAMFVLGVEIAERFAYHGVSANLISYLTGPLGESTAGAAAAINLWSGVATMLPLLVACVADAWLGRYRTIVLASLLFVVVSSHFPPFH
;
A
#
# COMPACT_ATOMS: atom_id res chain seq x y z
N MET A 1 -25.08 48.10 -4.82
CA MET A 1 -24.63 47.34 -6.03
C MET A 1 -23.33 46.55 -5.86
N ALA A 2 -22.61 46.64 -4.73
CA ALA A 2 -21.42 45.82 -4.45
C ALA A 2 -21.69 44.56 -3.58
N SER A 3 -22.91 44.42 -3.03
CA SER A 3 -23.26 43.28 -2.16
C SER A 3 -23.63 42.01 -2.93
N HIS A 4 -24.04 42.12 -4.20
CA HIS A 4 -24.41 40.95 -5.04
C HIS A 4 -23.18 40.29 -5.69
N ALA A 5 -22.13 41.05 -5.97
CA ALA A 5 -20.89 40.52 -6.57
C ALA A 5 -20.08 39.64 -5.59
N VAL A 6 -20.20 39.91 -4.28
CA VAL A 6 -19.53 39.12 -3.23
C VAL A 6 -20.27 37.80 -2.97
N THR A 7 -21.61 37.79 -3.10
CA THR A 7 -22.41 36.56 -3.03
C THR A 7 -22.18 35.66 -4.25
N ASP A 8 -21.97 36.22 -5.44
CA ASP A 8 -21.66 35.43 -6.64
C ASP A 8 -20.22 34.88 -6.65
N ALA A 9 -19.26 35.58 -6.02
CA ALA A 9 -17.89 35.09 -5.84
C ALA A 9 -17.77 33.95 -4.80
N LEU A 10 -18.75 33.83 -3.90
CA LEU A 10 -18.88 32.71 -2.95
C LEU A 10 -19.62 31.49 -3.54
N LEU A 11 -20.16 31.60 -4.76
CA LEU A 11 -20.76 30.51 -5.53
C LEU A 11 -19.77 29.83 -6.49
N LEU A 12 -18.45 29.95 -6.26
CA LEU A 12 -17.59 28.87 -6.73
C LEU A 12 -18.15 27.60 -6.10
N PRO A 13 -18.50 26.57 -6.88
CA PRO A 13 -19.05 25.36 -6.33
C PRO A 13 -18.01 24.83 -5.36
N ARG A 14 -18.24 25.07 -4.06
CA ARG A 14 -17.58 24.33 -3.00
C ARG A 14 -17.78 22.91 -3.45
N SER A 15 -16.71 22.22 -3.77
CA SER A 15 -16.74 20.87 -4.31
C SER A 15 -17.30 19.96 -3.22
N GLU A 16 -18.63 19.97 -3.03
CA GLU A 16 -19.35 19.24 -1.99
C GLU A 16 -19.12 17.73 -2.14
N GLY A 17 -18.69 17.32 -3.32
CA GLY A 17 -18.29 15.96 -3.63
C GLY A 17 -16.79 15.70 -3.74
N ALA A 18 -15.86 16.62 -3.47
CA ALA A 18 -14.42 16.34 -3.53
C ALA A 18 -13.79 16.17 -2.14
N VAL A 19 -12.88 15.21 -2.02
CA VAL A 19 -12.10 14.97 -0.80
C VAL A 19 -11.00 16.04 -0.73
N ALA A 20 -11.08 16.94 0.25
CA ALA A 20 -10.12 18.02 0.42
C ALA A 20 -8.69 17.44 0.57
N GLY A 21 -7.78 17.87 -0.30
CA GLY A 21 -6.37 17.44 -0.29
C GLY A 21 -6.07 16.10 -0.98
N ALA A 22 -7.07 15.38 -1.52
CA ALA A 22 -6.85 14.17 -2.29
C ALA A 22 -7.05 14.42 -3.78
N VAL A 23 -6.19 13.81 -4.60
CA VAL A 23 -6.26 13.83 -6.06
C VAL A 23 -6.41 12.41 -6.60
N ASP A 24 -7.12 12.24 -7.70
CA ASP A 24 -7.23 10.96 -8.38
C ASP A 24 -5.91 10.58 -9.09
N PHE A 25 -5.86 9.38 -9.64
CA PHE A 25 -4.70 8.88 -10.41
C PHE A 25 -4.43 9.66 -11.71
N ARG A 26 -5.31 10.61 -12.07
CA ARG A 26 -5.19 11.52 -13.23
C ARG A 26 -4.87 12.96 -12.81
N GLY A 27 -4.59 13.20 -11.52
CA GLY A 27 -4.24 14.52 -10.98
C GLY A 27 -5.40 15.49 -10.79
N ARG A 28 -6.65 15.03 -10.89
CA ARG A 28 -7.85 15.85 -10.66
C ARG A 28 -8.27 15.76 -9.19
N PRO A 29 -8.96 16.77 -8.61
CA PRO A 29 -9.49 16.67 -7.25
C PRO A 29 -10.32 15.40 -7.10
N ALA A 30 -9.95 14.55 -6.14
CA ALA A 30 -10.57 13.25 -5.95
C ALA A 30 -12.02 13.45 -5.56
N SER A 31 -12.94 13.08 -6.44
CA SER A 31 -14.35 13.08 -6.10
C SER A 31 -14.59 11.98 -5.06
N ARG A 32 -15.09 12.36 -3.89
CA ARG A 32 -15.65 11.50 -2.83
C ARG A 32 -16.75 10.61 -3.40
N ALA A 33 -17.47 11.09 -4.42
CA ALA A 33 -18.43 10.28 -5.13
C ALA A 33 -17.73 9.23 -6.00
N SER A 34 -16.52 9.45 -6.56
CA SER A 34 -15.81 8.58 -7.52
C SER A 34 -14.71 7.66 -6.96
N THR A 35 -14.10 8.03 -5.83
CA THR A 35 -12.85 7.46 -5.33
C THR A 35 -13.11 6.70 -4.02
N GLY A 36 -12.62 5.46 -3.89
CA GLY A 36 -12.71 4.69 -2.64
C GLY A 36 -14.11 4.23 -2.23
N ARG A 37 -14.87 3.62 -3.16
CA ARG A 37 -16.24 3.13 -2.92
C ARG A 37 -16.25 1.73 -2.28
N TRP A 38 -17.44 1.31 -1.84
CA TRP A 38 -17.74 -0.06 -1.34
C TRP A 38 -17.11 -1.19 -2.17
N SER A 39 -16.98 -1.04 -3.49
CA SER A 39 -16.29 -2.04 -4.32
C SER A 39 -14.82 -2.27 -3.93
N ALA A 40 -14.07 -1.21 -3.60
CA ALA A 40 -12.70 -1.34 -3.11
C ALA A 40 -12.66 -2.00 -1.73
N ALA A 41 -13.58 -1.63 -0.83
CA ALA A 41 -13.71 -2.26 0.48
C ALA A 41 -14.05 -3.76 0.37
N MET A 42 -14.98 -4.13 -0.52
CA MET A 42 -15.32 -5.53 -0.80
C MET A 42 -14.17 -6.30 -1.42
N PHE A 43 -13.36 -5.67 -2.28
CA PHE A 43 -12.16 -6.29 -2.83
C PHE A 43 -11.14 -6.59 -1.73
N VAL A 44 -10.83 -5.60 -0.88
CA VAL A 44 -9.92 -5.79 0.27
C VAL A 44 -10.44 -6.88 1.20
N LEU A 45 -11.75 -6.89 1.50
CA LEU A 45 -12.37 -7.93 2.31
C LEU A 45 -12.24 -9.32 1.67
N GLY A 46 -12.44 -9.42 0.35
CA GLY A 46 -12.28 -10.68 -0.39
C GLY A 46 -10.85 -11.22 -0.31
N VAL A 47 -9.86 -10.33 -0.47
CA VAL A 47 -8.43 -10.68 -0.33
C VAL A 47 -8.15 -11.17 1.09
N GLU A 48 -8.62 -10.46 2.12
CA GLU A 48 -8.44 -10.84 3.51
C GLU A 48 -9.04 -12.22 3.83
N ILE A 49 -10.25 -12.51 3.32
CA ILE A 49 -10.90 -13.81 3.50
C ILE A 49 -10.10 -14.91 2.79
N ALA A 50 -9.64 -14.67 1.56
CA ALA A 50 -8.85 -15.63 0.81
C ALA A 50 -7.50 -15.92 1.50
N GLU A 51 -6.84 -14.89 2.03
CA GLU A 51 -5.61 -15.03 2.80
C GLU A 51 -5.82 -15.90 4.05
N ARG A 52 -6.86 -15.60 4.84
CA ARG A 52 -7.20 -16.38 6.04
C ARG A 52 -7.54 -17.83 5.70
N PHE A 53 -8.29 -18.04 4.63
CA PHE A 53 -8.62 -19.39 4.16
C PHE A 53 -7.37 -20.16 3.76
N ALA A 54 -6.47 -19.55 3.00
CA ALA A 54 -5.20 -20.17 2.60
C ALA A 54 -4.31 -20.48 3.81
N TYR A 55 -4.19 -19.53 4.76
CA TYR A 55 -3.43 -19.72 6.00
C TYR A 55 -3.95 -20.94 6.78
N HIS A 56 -5.24 -20.99 7.07
CA HIS A 56 -5.82 -22.11 7.81
C HIS A 56 -5.76 -23.43 7.03
N GLY A 57 -5.98 -23.40 5.72
CA GLY A 57 -5.89 -24.58 4.85
C GLY A 57 -4.49 -25.19 4.85
N VAL A 58 -3.44 -24.37 4.76
CA VAL A 58 -2.06 -24.85 4.86
C VAL A 58 -1.74 -25.32 6.27
N SER A 59 -2.08 -24.53 7.30
CA SER A 59 -1.81 -24.85 8.70
C SER A 59 -2.42 -26.19 9.13
N ALA A 60 -3.65 -26.49 8.71
CA ALA A 60 -4.35 -27.71 9.08
C ALA A 60 -3.72 -28.97 8.46
N ASN A 61 -3.16 -28.85 7.25
CA ASN A 61 -2.54 -29.97 6.55
C ASN A 61 -1.06 -30.15 6.92
N LEU A 62 -0.39 -29.08 7.36
CA LEU A 62 1.05 -29.07 7.60
C LEU A 62 1.46 -30.00 8.75
N ILE A 63 0.75 -30.01 9.89
CA ILE A 63 1.03 -30.91 11.02
C ILE A 63 1.04 -32.37 10.56
N SER A 64 -0.07 -32.79 9.94
CA SER A 64 -0.26 -34.16 9.48
C SER A 64 0.75 -34.57 8.41
N TYR A 65 1.14 -33.64 7.54
CA TYR A 65 2.16 -33.88 6.53
C TYR A 65 3.55 -34.09 7.15
N LEU A 66 3.92 -33.26 8.13
CA LEU A 66 5.21 -33.34 8.81
C LEU A 66 5.33 -34.62 9.63
N THR A 67 4.32 -34.96 10.45
CA THR A 67 4.37 -36.14 11.31
C THR A 67 4.12 -37.45 10.58
N GLY A 68 3.42 -37.41 9.44
CA GLY A 68 3.07 -38.60 8.65
C GLY A 68 4.10 -38.88 7.55
N PRO A 69 3.87 -38.41 6.31
CA PRO A 69 4.76 -38.65 5.16
C PRO A 69 6.22 -38.25 5.37
N LEU A 70 6.49 -37.13 6.05
CA LEU A 70 7.85 -36.65 6.27
C LEU A 70 8.56 -37.38 7.42
N GLY A 71 7.80 -38.00 8.32
CA GLY A 71 8.31 -38.76 9.46
C GLY A 71 9.01 -37.90 10.53
N GLU A 72 8.73 -36.60 10.58
CA GLU A 72 9.30 -35.72 11.59
C GLU A 72 8.81 -36.08 13.01
N SER A 73 9.70 -35.95 13.98
CA SER A 73 9.32 -36.08 15.39
C SER A 73 8.30 -35.01 15.76
N THR A 74 7.44 -35.26 16.76
CA THR A 74 6.45 -34.27 17.22
C THR A 74 7.09 -32.93 17.60
N ALA A 75 8.30 -32.96 18.15
CA ALA A 75 9.08 -31.76 18.48
C ALA A 75 9.57 -31.02 17.21
N GLY A 76 10.07 -31.74 16.21
CA GLY A 76 10.50 -31.17 14.92
C GLY A 76 9.33 -30.57 14.13
N ALA A 77 8.20 -31.29 14.07
CA ALA A 77 6.98 -30.78 13.45
C ALA A 77 6.48 -29.49 14.12
N ALA A 78 6.46 -29.45 15.46
CA ALA A 78 6.09 -28.26 16.22
C ALA A 78 7.02 -27.07 15.94
N ALA A 79 8.33 -27.31 15.84
CA ALA A 79 9.30 -26.27 15.47
C ALA A 79 9.05 -25.71 14.06
N ALA A 80 8.78 -26.57 13.08
CA ALA A 80 8.48 -26.17 11.72
C ALA A 80 7.18 -25.35 11.61
N ILE A 81 6.14 -25.71 12.37
CA ILE A 81 4.88 -24.96 12.43
C ILE A 81 5.08 -23.59 13.06
N ASN A 82 5.84 -23.52 14.16
CA ASN A 82 6.18 -22.25 14.81
C ASN A 82 6.97 -21.34 13.86
N LEU A 83 7.91 -21.90 13.10
CA LEU A 83 8.65 -21.16 12.08
C LEU A 83 7.73 -20.65 10.98
N TRP A 84 6.86 -21.51 10.44
CA TRP A 84 5.90 -21.12 9.40
C TRP A 84 4.98 -19.99 9.87
N SER A 85 4.43 -20.08 11.09
CA SER A 85 3.59 -19.04 11.69
C SER A 85 4.38 -17.73 11.93
N GLY A 86 5.62 -17.85 12.41
CA GLY A 86 6.53 -16.71 12.58
C GLY A 86 6.81 -15.99 11.27
N VAL A 87 7.10 -16.71 10.19
CA VAL A 87 7.31 -16.13 8.87
C VAL A 87 6.02 -15.49 8.34
N ALA A 88 4.88 -16.16 8.46
CA ALA A 88 3.60 -15.64 7.98
C ALA A 88 3.19 -14.32 8.66
N THR A 89 3.56 -14.12 9.92
CA THR A 89 3.28 -12.88 10.68
C THR A 89 4.31 -11.77 10.44
N MET A 90 5.57 -12.13 10.19
CA MET A 90 6.66 -11.17 9.92
C MET A 90 6.64 -10.64 8.48
N LEU A 91 6.22 -11.47 7.52
CA LEU A 91 6.27 -11.13 6.09
C LEU A 91 5.45 -9.87 5.74
N PRO A 92 4.22 -9.66 6.25
CA PRO A 92 3.46 -8.43 5.99
C PRO A 92 4.17 -7.16 6.47
N LEU A 93 4.87 -7.23 7.61
CA LEU A 93 5.65 -6.08 8.13
C LEU A 93 6.79 -5.73 7.19
N LEU A 94 7.49 -6.74 6.67
CA LEU A 94 8.58 -6.55 5.73
C LEU A 94 8.05 -6.00 4.40
N VAL A 95 6.96 -6.54 3.87
CA VAL A 95 6.31 -6.06 2.65
C VAL A 95 5.83 -4.62 2.81
N ALA A 96 5.20 -4.26 3.93
CA ALA A 96 4.77 -2.90 4.21
C ALA A 96 5.95 -1.92 4.25
N CYS A 97 7.03 -2.29 4.94
CA CYS A 97 8.24 -1.49 5.01
C CYS A 97 8.86 -1.26 3.61
N VAL A 98 8.95 -2.31 2.80
CA VAL A 98 9.44 -2.22 1.41
C VAL A 98 8.51 -1.36 0.56
N ALA A 99 7.19 -1.54 0.68
CA ALA A 99 6.20 -0.77 -0.05
C ALA A 99 6.29 0.74 0.28
N ASP A 100 6.40 1.10 1.56
CA ASP A 100 6.53 2.49 2.00
C ASP A 100 7.87 3.11 1.53
N ALA A 101 8.94 2.32 1.58
CA ALA A 101 10.25 2.73 1.09
C ALA A 101 10.24 2.94 -0.43
N TRP A 102 9.62 2.07 -1.22
CA TRP A 102 9.64 2.15 -2.68
C TRP A 102 8.59 3.10 -3.27
N LEU A 103 7.39 3.16 -2.70
CA LEU A 103 6.27 3.92 -3.26
C LEU A 103 6.35 5.42 -2.94
N GLY A 104 7.01 5.82 -1.84
CA GLY A 104 7.19 7.22 -1.43
C GLY A 104 8.64 7.70 -1.33
N ARG A 105 9.52 6.93 -0.68
CA ARG A 105 10.90 7.38 -0.38
C ARG A 105 11.85 7.22 -1.57
N TYR A 106 11.79 6.08 -2.25
CA TYR A 106 12.65 5.74 -3.39
C TYR A 106 12.44 6.69 -4.56
N ARG A 107 11.18 7.03 -4.87
CA ARG A 107 10.86 8.02 -5.92
C ARG A 107 11.55 9.36 -5.66
N THR A 108 11.54 9.81 -4.41
CA THR A 108 12.18 11.08 -4.01
C THR A 108 13.70 11.01 -4.10
N ILE A 109 14.30 9.92 -3.62
CA ILE A 109 15.76 9.70 -3.70
C ILE A 109 16.22 9.65 -5.16
N VAL A 110 15.52 8.90 -6.02
CA VAL A 110 15.84 8.79 -7.45
C VAL A 110 15.71 10.15 -8.14
N LEU A 111 14.65 10.91 -7.88
CA LEU A 111 14.47 12.26 -8.43
C LEU A 111 15.59 13.22 -7.99
N ALA A 112 15.94 13.23 -6.70
CA ALA A 112 17.03 14.06 -6.19
C ALA A 112 18.38 13.69 -6.82
N SER A 113 18.67 12.38 -6.93
CA SER A 113 19.89 11.88 -7.58
C SER A 113 19.96 12.26 -9.06
N LEU A 114 18.86 12.12 -9.80
CA LEU A 114 18.79 12.52 -11.21
C LEU A 114 18.99 14.04 -11.37
N LEU A 115 18.33 14.83 -10.52
CA LEU A 115 18.47 16.29 -10.52
C LEU A 115 19.92 16.72 -10.21
N PHE A 116 20.57 16.07 -9.25
CA PHE A 116 21.97 16.31 -8.94
C PHE A 116 22.89 16.05 -10.14
N VAL A 117 22.71 14.94 -10.86
CA VAL A 117 23.50 14.60 -12.05
C VAL A 117 23.25 15.60 -13.18
N VAL A 118 21.99 15.95 -13.46
CA VAL A 118 21.63 16.91 -14.52
C VAL A 118 22.22 18.28 -14.23
N VAL A 119 22.09 18.79 -13.00
CA VAL A 119 22.67 20.08 -12.59
C VAL A 119 24.19 20.03 -12.71
N SER A 120 24.82 18.97 -12.21
CA SER A 120 26.28 18.80 -12.30
C SER A 120 26.79 18.71 -13.74
N SER A 121 25.98 18.17 -14.67
CA SER A 121 26.32 18.10 -16.09
C SER A 121 26.10 19.41 -16.85
N HIS A 122 25.25 20.31 -16.35
CA HIS A 122 24.91 21.57 -17.01
C HIS A 122 25.80 22.74 -16.57
N PHE A 123 26.42 22.66 -15.39
CA PHE A 123 27.42 23.64 -14.96
C PHE A 123 28.82 23.18 -15.37
N PRO A 124 29.45 23.80 -16.40
CA PRO A 124 30.85 23.53 -16.68
C PRO A 124 31.70 23.93 -15.46
N PRO A 125 32.79 23.18 -15.17
CA PRO A 125 33.69 23.54 -14.09
C PRO A 125 34.25 24.94 -14.37
N PHE A 126 33.97 25.88 -13.47
CA PHE A 126 34.60 27.20 -13.48
C PHE A 126 36.11 26.99 -13.32
N HIS A 127 36.83 27.27 -14.40
CA HIS A 127 38.29 27.39 -14.45
C HIS A 127 38.67 28.86 -14.35
#